data_AF-A0A3N1VKN8-F1
#
_entry.id   AF-A0A3N1VKN8-F1
#
_cell.length_a   1.000
_cell.length_b   1.000
_cell.length_c   1.000
_cell.angle_alpha   90.00
_cell.angle_beta   90.00
_cell.angle_gamma   90.00
#
_symmetry.space_group_name_H-M   'P 1'
#
loop_
_entity.id
_entity.type
_entity.pdbx_description
1 polymer ?
#
loop_
_entity_poly.entity_id
_entity_poly.type
_entity_poly.pdbx_seq_one_letter_code
_entity_poly.pdbx_strand_id
1 'polypeptide(L)' 'MNDWEKEYEKSAQMAQRHFRKDVSGFRERRRLELEDLLRIEQEKPEDMRDEAKIRWILEELQNSDG' A
#
# COMPACT_ATOMS: atom_id res chain seq x y z
N MET A 1 11.51 25.30 -28.38
CA MET A 1 11.58 24.12 -27.48
C MET A 1 12.70 23.25 -28.00
N ASN A 2 13.84 23.26 -27.31
CA ASN A 2 15.04 22.54 -27.74
C ASN A 2 14.84 21.03 -27.54
N ASP A 3 15.48 20.20 -28.36
CA ASP A 3 15.34 18.74 -28.28
C ASP A 3 15.70 18.18 -26.89
N TRP A 4 16.59 18.86 -26.16
CA TRP A 4 16.94 18.56 -24.77
C TRP A 4 15.79 18.74 -23.78
N GLU A 5 14.93 19.75 -23.96
CA GLU A 5 13.77 19.98 -23.08
C GLU A 5 12.72 18.88 -23.26
N LYS A 6 12.54 18.40 -24.50
CA LYS A 6 11.62 17.31 -24.82
C LYS A 6 12.10 15.96 -24.25
N GLU A 7 13.40 15.67 -24.34
CA GLU A 7 13.97 14.46 -23.75
C GLU A 7 13.93 14.47 -22.22
N TYR A 8 14.13 15.64 -21.60
CA TYR A 8 13.96 15.83 -20.17
C TYR A 8 12.51 15.57 -19.71
N GLU A 9 11.52 16.14 -20.40
CA GLU A 9 10.10 15.90 -20.11
C GLU A 9 9.70 14.43 -20.24
N LYS A 10 10.16 13.75 -21.30
CA LYS A 10 9.92 12.30 -21.47
C LYS A 10 10.50 11.48 -20.32
N SER A 11 11.73 11.78 -19.91
CA SER A 11 12.39 11.10 -18.79
C SER A 11 11.65 11.32 -17.48
N ALA A 12 11.23 12.56 -17.19
CA ALA A 12 10.46 12.90 -16.00
C ALA A 12 9.10 12.17 -15.96
N GLN A 13 8.40 12.09 -17.10
CA GLN A 13 7.14 11.35 -17.21
C GLN A 13 7.35 9.84 -17.02
N MET A 14 8.43 9.27 -17.56
CA MET A 14 8.76 7.86 -17.34
C MET A 14 9.08 7.59 -15.87
N ALA A 15 9.91 8.40 -15.23
CA ALA A 15 10.22 8.28 -13.80
C ALA A 15 8.97 8.37 -12.91
N GLN A 16 8.06 9.31 -13.20
CA GLN A 16 6.78 9.41 -12.50
C GLN A 16 5.89 8.17 -12.69
N ARG A 17 5.85 7.61 -13.91
CA ARG A 17 5.09 6.38 -14.19
C ARG A 17 5.68 5.17 -13.45
N HIS A 18 7.00 5.04 -13.40
CA HIS A 18 7.68 3.98 -12.65
C HIS A 18 7.41 4.13 -11.15
N PHE A 19 7.59 5.33 -10.60
CA PHE A 19 7.30 5.62 -9.19
C PHE A 19 5.85 5.31 -8.82
N ARG A 20 4.87 5.73 -9.63
CA ARG A 20 3.46 5.42 -9.39
C ARG A 20 3.18 3.92 -9.36
N LYS A 21 3.81 3.13 -10.23
CA LYS A 21 3.68 1.66 -10.27
C LYS A 21 4.30 1.01 -9.02
N ASP A 22 5.46 1.48 -8.59
CA ASP A 22 6.13 0.94 -7.41
C ASP A 22 5.33 1.26 -6.13
N VAL A 23 4.79 2.48 -6.03
CA VAL A 23 3.90 2.88 -4.94
C VAL A 23 2.59 2.10 -4.95
N SER A 24 1.96 1.90 -6.12
CA SER A 24 0.73 1.11 -6.20
C SER A 24 0.98 -0.35 -5.80
N GLY A 25 2.08 -0.95 -6.28
CA GLY A 25 2.46 -2.31 -5.88
C GLY A 25 2.82 -2.42 -4.40
N PHE A 26 3.40 -1.38 -3.81
CA PHE A 26 3.66 -1.32 -2.37
C PHE A 26 2.37 -1.24 -1.56
N ARG A 27 1.44 -0.36 -1.93
CA ARG A 27 0.12 -0.23 -1.28
C ARG A 27 -0.66 -1.55 -1.33
N GLU A 28 -0.67 -2.20 -2.49
CA GLU A 28 -1.36 -3.48 -2.67
C GLU A 28 -0.74 -4.60 -1.80
N ARG A 29 0.60 -4.72 -1.78
CA ARG A 29 1.28 -5.70 -0.91
C ARG A 29 1.00 -5.43 0.56
N ARG A 30 1.01 -4.16 0.97
CA ARG A 30 0.73 -3.77 2.37
C ARG A 30 -0.70 -4.08 2.77
N ARG A 31 -1.68 -3.87 1.87
CA ARG A 31 -3.07 -4.23 2.10
C ARG A 31 -3.24 -5.74 2.29
N LEU A 32 -2.65 -6.55 1.40
CA LEU A 32 -2.70 -8.02 1.49
C LEU A 32 -2.09 -8.54 2.80
N GLU A 33 -0.98 -7.94 3.25
CA GLU A 33 -0.35 -8.28 4.54
C GLU A 33 -1.28 -7.99 5.73
N LEU A 34 -1.93 -6.82 5.72
CA LEU A 34 -2.87 -6.42 6.77
C LEU A 34 -4.13 -7.29 6.78
N GLU A 35 -4.67 -7.63 5.60
CA GLU A 35 -5.78 -8.58 5.46
C GLU A 35 -5.44 -9.96 6.03
N ASP A 36 -4.23 -10.46 5.76
CA ASP A 36 -3.78 -11.76 6.27
C ASP A 36 -3.59 -11.72 7.81
N LEU A 37 -3.01 -10.63 8.34
CA LEU A 37 -2.89 -10.43 9.78
C LEU A 37 -4.25 -10.35 10.47
N LEU A 38 -5.24 -9.69 9.86
CA LEU A 38 -6.60 -9.63 10.38
C LEU A 38 -7.24 -11.01 10.44
N ARG A 39 -7.09 -11.78 9.35
CA ARG A 39 -7.59 -13.15 9.25
C ARG A 39 -6.98 -14.05 10.33
N ILE A 40 -5.65 -14.04 10.48
CA ILE A 40 -4.94 -14.81 11.51
C ILE A 40 -5.44 -14.44 12.90
N GLU A 41 -5.67 -13.16 13.17
CA GLU A 41 -6.14 -12.71 14.48
C GLU A 41 -7.60 -13.12 14.76
N GLN A 42 -8.48 -13.11 13.75
CA GLN A 42 -9.87 -13.55 13.88
C GLN A 42 -10.04 -15.08 13.98
N GLU A 43 -9.14 -15.84 13.35
CA GLU A 43 -9.10 -17.31 13.46
C GLU A 43 -8.71 -17.78 14.87
N LYS A 44 -8.13 -16.91 15.70
CA LYS A 44 -7.85 -17.24 17.11
C LYS A 44 -9.15 -17.42 17.91
N PRO A 45 -9.13 -18.31 18.92
CA PRO A 45 -10.15 -18.36 19.96
C PRO A 45 -10.40 -16.98 20.59
N GLU A 46 -11.65 -16.68 20.98
CA GLU A 46 -12.07 -15.36 21.48
C GLU A 46 -11.25 -14.86 22.68
N ASP A 47 -10.78 -15.78 23.54
CA ASP A 47 -9.92 -15.50 24.69
C ASP A 47 -8.47 -15.16 24.32
N MET A 48 -8.06 -15.45 23.09
CA MET A 48 -6.72 -15.18 22.54
C MET A 48 -6.70 -14.07 21.48
N ARG A 49 -7.87 -13.51 21.12
CA ARG A 49 -7.97 -12.40 20.17
C ARG A 49 -7.45 -11.12 20.80
N ASP A 50 -6.53 -10.48 20.11
CA ASP A 50 -6.09 -9.13 20.46
C ASP A 50 -6.97 -8.08 19.79
N GLU A 51 -8.01 -7.64 20.51
CA GLU A 51 -8.94 -6.60 20.07
C GLU A 51 -8.26 -5.25 19.83
N ALA A 52 -7.12 -4.96 20.45
CA ALA A 52 -6.36 -3.75 20.18
C ALA A 52 -5.65 -3.86 18.82
N LYS A 53 -5.05 -5.02 18.54
CA LYS A 53 -4.41 -5.32 17.26
C LYS A 53 -5.42 -5.35 16.11
N ILE A 54 -6.60 -5.95 16.29
CA ILE A 54 -7.67 -5.95 15.27
C ILE A 54 -8.07 -4.52 14.91
N ARG A 55 -8.29 -3.66 15.92
CA ARG A 55 -8.64 -2.25 15.69
C ARG A 55 -7.55 -1.50 14.93
N TRP A 56 -6.29 -1.68 15.32
CA TRP A 56 -5.16 -1.07 14.62
C TRP A 56 -5.07 -1.54 13.14
N ILE A 57 -5.25 -2.84 12.88
CA ILE A 57 -5.22 -3.37 11.50
C ILE A 57 -6.35 -2.75 10.65
N LEU A 58 -7.56 -2.64 11.20
CA LEU A 58 -8.69 -2.04 10.48
C LEU A 58 -8.47 -0.55 10.16
N GLU A 59 -7.87 0.20 11.08
CA GLU A 59 -7.50 1.60 10.87
C GLU A 59 -6.42 1.74 9.79
N GLU A 60 -5.39 0.91 9.81
CA GLU A 60 -4.35 0.90 8.77
C GLU A 60 -4.86 0.51 7.39
N LEU A 61 -5.82 -0.42 7.32
CA LEU A 61 -6.50 -0.77 6.06
C LEU A 61 -7.29 0.42 5.51
N GLN A 62 -8.06 1.13 6.36
CA GLN A 62 -8.77 2.35 5.95
C GLN A 62 -7.83 3.44 5.44
N ASN A 63 -6.68 3.62 6.09
CA ASN A 63 -5.69 4.63 5.68
C ASN A 63 -4.95 4.23 4.39
N SER A 64 -4.89 2.94 4.05
CA SER A 64 -4.20 2.44 2.86
C SER A 64 -5.01 2.56 1.56
N ASP A 65 -6.35 2.59 1.66
CA ASP A 65 -7.28 2.77 0.52
C ASP A 65 -7.56 4.25 0.19
N GLY A 66 -6.99 5.20 0.95
CA GLY A 66 -7.02 6.66 0.71
C GLY A 66 -5.91 7.20 -0.20
#